data_AF-A0A8T5QRQ5-F1
#
_entry.id   AF-A0A8T5QRQ5-F1
#
_cell.length_a   1.000
_cell.length_b   1.000
_cell.length_c   1.000
_cell.angle_alpha   90.00
_cell.angle_beta   90.00
_cell.angle_gamma   90.00
#
_symmetry.space_group_name_H-M   'P 1'
#
loop_
_entity.id
_entity.type
_entity.pdbx_description
1 polymer ?
#
loop_
_entity_poly.entity_id
_entity_poly.type
_entity_poly.pdbx_seq_one_letter_code
_entity_poly.pdbx_strand_id
1 'polypeptide(L)'
;MKPKNDNAPSFGAALDKESYRMGRIIEFLKKIEAVYSALAKKKNMALPNETLLLAPQNAKTIFLNDRSEDIYNHQNLTLTDNCIVDERPVVGLELSYGKRVGGKSWNELLDEIRKKKQNKKTTPIGKKPGTGFTPGEAKDKSLDFKDYKTVKRILDKYVIGQSSATLTLAEAICDHYQRMQMSEEDRKIARKKNILLVGPTGSGKTYLARTIADKVLNVPFAEVSMQDKTAAGYVGGDVVSILEELISNAGGDISSAEKGIVYLDEIDKIRKQGNGDKRDIKGDDIQNELLTILAGEVKETKYGPIDTSNILFVCGGAFEGIDNYCKLDEKLSGKRQGRRRVNADVLRAYGFKGEFIGRLPYVVELNKLNRSDYARILNAPNSALEGEKKLFESYGLKLVFEKDAIDRLAELAAEDTTGARAIEGLLADSLKGLRTKDHPYVSNGTLRMTRKRVDEQLAKYR
;
A
#
# COMPACT_ATOMS: atom_id res chain seq x y z
N MET A 1 -24.59 54.37 10.06
CA MET A 1 -23.68 54.47 11.23
C MET A 1 -23.47 53.07 11.81
N LYS A 2 -22.23 52.55 11.74
CA LYS A 2 -21.61 51.43 12.53
C LYS A 2 -22.25 50.00 12.43
N PRO A 3 -21.51 48.89 12.71
CA PRO A 3 -20.53 48.25 11.80
C PRO A 3 -20.64 46.69 11.72
N LYS A 4 -19.71 46.06 10.97
CA LYS A 4 -19.44 44.61 10.82
C LYS A 4 -18.84 43.94 12.08
N ASN A 5 -19.08 42.62 12.21
CA ASN A 5 -18.20 41.49 12.64
C ASN A 5 -19.09 40.34 13.18
N ASP A 6 -18.74 39.06 13.21
CA ASP A 6 -17.84 38.15 12.50
C ASP A 6 -18.22 36.73 13.03
N ASN A 7 -17.79 35.70 12.30
CA ASN A 7 -17.84 34.27 12.60
C ASN A 7 -17.80 33.84 14.09
N ALA A 8 -18.70 32.93 14.48
CA ALA A 8 -18.50 32.00 15.60
C ALA A 8 -19.06 30.61 15.22
N PRO A 9 -18.26 29.52 15.25
CA PRO A 9 -18.78 28.17 15.10
C PRO A 9 -19.62 27.79 16.33
N SER A 10 -20.75 27.11 16.10
CA SER A 10 -21.68 26.69 17.15
C SER A 10 -20.99 25.79 18.19
N PHE A 11 -20.92 26.27 19.43
CA PHE A 11 -20.32 25.62 20.61
C PHE A 11 -20.77 24.16 20.84
N GLY A 12 -21.97 23.77 20.36
CA GLY A 12 -22.54 22.43 20.56
C GLY A 12 -21.78 21.28 19.87
N ALA A 13 -21.11 21.51 18.74
CA ALA A 13 -20.42 20.44 18.01
C ALA A 13 -19.03 20.08 18.58
N ALA A 14 -18.42 20.99 19.36
CA ALA A 14 -17.16 20.76 20.05
C ALA A 14 -17.35 19.93 21.34
N LEU A 15 -18.43 20.20 22.07
CA LEU A 15 -18.82 19.48 23.30
C LEU A 15 -19.10 17.99 23.05
N ASP A 16 -19.71 17.65 21.90
CA ASP A 16 -20.01 16.27 21.50
C ASP A 16 -18.73 15.46 21.19
N LYS A 17 -17.73 16.09 20.56
CA LYS A 17 -16.43 15.46 20.28
C LYS A 17 -15.58 15.27 21.54
N GLU A 18 -15.63 16.20 22.49
CA GLU A 18 -14.91 16.06 23.76
C GLU A 18 -15.57 15.03 24.69
N SER A 19 -16.90 14.98 24.71
CA SER A 19 -17.66 13.96 25.45
C SER A 19 -17.40 12.56 24.90
N TYR A 20 -17.27 12.41 23.58
CA TYR A 20 -16.86 11.16 22.94
C TYR A 20 -15.42 10.75 23.29
N ARG A 21 -14.47 11.71 23.31
CA ARG A 21 -13.07 11.47 23.71
C ARG A 21 -12.95 11.07 25.18
N MET A 22 -13.67 11.73 26.08
CA MET A 22 -13.70 11.40 27.50
C MET A 22 -14.35 10.04 27.76
N GLY A 23 -15.42 9.70 27.02
CA GLY A 23 -16.03 8.37 27.05
C GLY A 23 -15.03 7.25 26.74
N ARG A 24 -14.15 7.45 25.74
CA ARG A 24 -13.11 6.47 25.39
C ARG A 24 -11.99 6.39 26.43
N ILE A 25 -11.62 7.50 27.07
CA ILE A 25 -10.62 7.51 28.15
C ILE A 25 -11.16 6.74 29.37
N ILE A 26 -12.44 6.94 29.73
CA ILE A 26 -13.09 6.20 30.82
C ILE A 26 -13.15 4.70 30.49
N GLU A 27 -13.48 4.33 29.25
CA GLU A 27 -13.50 2.93 28.82
C GLU A 27 -12.10 2.28 28.85
N PHE A 28 -11.06 3.04 28.51
CA PHE A 28 -9.67 2.60 28.58
C PHE A 28 -9.20 2.41 30.04
N LEU A 29 -9.54 3.34 30.94
CA LEU A 29 -9.23 3.24 32.36
C LEU A 29 -9.95 2.04 33.02
N LYS A 30 -11.22 1.79 32.67
CA LYS A 30 -11.96 0.59 33.11
C LYS A 30 -11.30 -0.71 32.64
N LYS A 31 -10.75 -0.74 31.42
CA LYS A 31 -9.99 -1.89 30.90
C LYS A 31 -8.69 -2.11 31.67
N ILE A 32 -7.98 -1.04 32.03
CA ILE A 32 -6.76 -1.13 32.86
C ILE A 32 -7.10 -1.64 34.27
N GLU A 33 -8.14 -1.12 34.89
CA GLU A 33 -8.60 -1.52 36.23
C GLU A 33 -9.03 -3.00 36.27
N ALA A 34 -9.73 -3.46 35.22
CA ALA A 34 -10.10 -4.88 35.08
C ALA A 34 -8.87 -5.80 34.95
N VAL A 35 -7.84 -5.35 34.22
CA VAL A 35 -6.57 -6.09 34.08
C VAL A 35 -5.81 -6.12 35.41
N TYR A 36 -5.76 -5.00 36.14
CA TYR A 36 -5.11 -4.92 37.45
C TYR A 36 -5.84 -5.76 38.51
N SER A 37 -7.17 -5.72 38.55
CA SER A 37 -7.99 -6.53 39.46
C SER A 37 -7.83 -8.04 39.21
N ALA A 38 -7.73 -8.44 37.95
CA ALA A 38 -7.46 -9.83 37.57
C ALA A 38 -6.04 -10.28 37.98
N LEU A 39 -5.05 -9.38 37.88
CA LEU A 39 -3.67 -9.64 38.29
C LEU A 39 -3.51 -9.70 39.82
N ALA A 40 -4.21 -8.83 40.56
CA ALA A 40 -4.22 -8.79 42.01
C ALA A 40 -4.83 -10.08 42.62
N LYS A 41 -5.99 -10.52 42.09
CA LYS A 41 -6.62 -11.82 42.47
C LYS A 41 -5.71 -13.02 42.21
N LYS A 42 -4.95 -13.00 41.12
CA LYS A 42 -4.08 -14.13 40.72
C LYS A 42 -2.79 -14.23 41.53
N LYS A 43 -2.35 -13.13 42.15
CA LYS A 43 -1.10 -13.07 42.92
C LYS A 43 -1.29 -12.87 44.43
N ASN A 44 -2.54 -12.84 44.91
CA ASN A 44 -2.88 -12.60 46.30
C ASN A 44 -2.22 -11.31 46.86
N MET A 45 -2.19 -10.25 46.04
CA MET A 45 -1.63 -8.94 46.39
C MET A 45 -2.77 -7.93 46.58
N ALA A 46 -2.68 -7.08 47.59
CA ALA A 46 -3.58 -5.93 47.75
C ALA A 46 -3.35 -4.92 46.62
N LEU A 47 -4.42 -4.30 46.11
CA LEU A 47 -4.32 -3.21 45.13
C LEU A 47 -3.66 -1.99 45.81
N PRO A 48 -2.74 -1.28 45.13
CA PRO A 48 -2.17 -0.05 45.69
C PRO A 48 -3.26 1.04 45.79
N ASN A 49 -3.37 1.69 46.94
CA ASN A 49 -4.14 2.92 47.10
C ASN A 49 -3.37 4.08 46.42
N GLU A 50 -3.54 4.29 45.11
CA GLU A 50 -2.86 5.41 44.44
C GLU A 50 -3.78 6.19 43.48
N THR A 51 -3.80 7.50 43.72
CA THR A 51 -4.46 8.58 42.96
C THR A 51 -3.92 8.69 41.54
N LEU A 52 -4.80 8.77 40.53
CA LEU A 52 -4.43 9.04 39.14
C LEU A 52 -4.08 10.53 38.97
N LEU A 53 -2.87 10.85 38.49
CA LEU A 53 -2.41 12.21 38.21
C LEU A 53 -2.48 12.49 36.71
N LEU A 54 -3.22 13.54 36.32
CA LEU A 54 -3.22 14.12 34.98
C LEU A 54 -2.79 15.59 35.10
N ALA A 55 -1.71 15.97 34.42
CA ALA A 55 -1.26 17.36 34.35
C ALA A 55 -1.00 17.73 32.87
N PRO A 56 -1.61 18.81 32.36
CA PRO A 56 -1.22 19.39 31.06
C PRO A 56 0.04 20.25 31.25
N GLN A 57 0.87 20.37 30.19
CA GLN A 57 1.98 21.31 30.21
C GLN A 57 1.41 22.75 30.28
N ASN A 58 1.55 23.37 31.45
CA ASN A 58 1.21 24.77 31.81
C ASN A 58 -0.16 25.08 32.47
N ALA A 59 -0.76 24.17 33.25
CA ALA A 59 -1.77 24.56 34.26
C ALA A 59 -1.87 23.57 35.45
N LYS A 60 -2.44 24.04 36.57
CA LYS A 60 -2.50 23.39 37.90
C LYS A 60 -3.07 21.96 37.88
N THR A 61 -2.47 21.13 38.73
CA THR A 61 -2.74 19.71 39.01
C THR A 61 -4.19 19.41 39.39
N ILE A 62 -4.81 18.39 38.78
CA ILE A 62 -6.11 17.84 39.19
C ILE A 62 -5.88 16.62 40.08
N PHE A 63 -6.54 16.56 41.23
CA PHE A 63 -6.51 15.44 42.17
C PHE A 63 -7.84 14.68 42.13
N LEU A 64 -7.80 13.37 41.86
CA LEU A 64 -8.94 12.47 42.04
C LEU A 64 -8.71 11.64 43.31
N ASN A 65 -9.43 11.98 44.38
CA ASN A 65 -9.37 11.22 45.63
C ASN A 65 -10.59 10.32 45.73
N ASP A 66 -10.37 9.02 45.92
CA ASP A 66 -11.44 8.04 46.10
C ASP A 66 -11.80 7.98 47.59
N ARG A 67 -12.76 8.81 48.00
CA ARG A 67 -13.45 8.71 49.29
C ARG A 67 -14.89 9.19 49.18
N SER A 68 -15.78 8.31 48.77
CA SER A 68 -17.10 8.09 49.39
C SER A 68 -17.89 7.05 48.59
N GLU A 69 -18.36 6.01 49.27
CA GLU A 69 -19.16 4.89 48.75
C GLU A 69 -20.53 5.25 48.17
N ASP A 70 -20.87 6.53 48.00
CA ASP A 70 -22.14 6.95 47.42
C ASP A 70 -21.90 7.67 46.10
N ILE A 71 -22.30 7.00 45.00
CA ILE A 71 -22.90 7.50 43.75
C ILE A 71 -22.71 6.39 42.70
N TYR A 72 -23.39 5.26 42.92
CA TYR A 72 -23.96 4.52 41.80
C TYR A 72 -25.33 5.15 41.53
N ASN A 73 -25.39 6.14 40.64
CA ASN A 73 -26.62 6.40 39.91
C ASN A 73 -26.33 7.08 38.57
N HIS A 74 -27.01 6.58 37.55
CA HIS A 74 -26.98 7.10 36.19
C HIS A 74 -27.41 8.57 36.14
N GLN A 75 -26.79 9.32 35.21
CA GLN A 75 -27.09 10.70 34.80
C GLN A 75 -26.52 11.80 35.71
N ASN A 76 -25.86 12.77 35.06
CA ASN A 76 -25.25 14.01 35.59
C ASN A 76 -23.86 13.89 36.23
N LEU A 77 -22.82 14.03 35.40
CA LEU A 77 -21.57 14.66 35.80
C LEU A 77 -21.79 16.18 35.82
N THR A 78 -22.04 16.75 36.99
CA THR A 78 -22.04 18.20 37.18
C THR A 78 -20.59 18.67 37.28
N LEU A 79 -20.13 19.45 36.30
CA LEU A 79 -18.91 20.25 36.43
C LEU A 79 -19.11 21.22 37.59
N THR A 80 -18.23 21.19 38.59
CA THR A 80 -18.15 22.27 39.58
C THR A 80 -17.46 23.49 38.93
N ASP A 81 -18.06 24.66 39.13
CA ASP A 81 -17.89 25.92 38.38
C ASP A 81 -16.51 26.61 38.38
N ASN A 82 -15.38 25.94 38.64
CA ASN A 82 -14.10 26.62 38.84
C ASN A 82 -12.94 26.16 37.94
N CYS A 83 -13.19 26.00 36.64
CA CYS A 83 -12.12 25.89 35.65
C CYS A 83 -12.38 26.78 34.42
N ILE A 84 -12.22 28.10 34.60
CA ILE A 84 -11.95 29.02 33.50
C ILE A 84 -10.47 29.38 33.57
N VAL A 85 -9.71 29.08 32.50
CA VAL A 85 -8.39 29.67 32.26
C VAL A 85 -8.24 29.99 30.77
N ASP A 86 -8.34 31.28 30.46
CA ASP A 86 -7.88 32.03 29.27
C ASP A 86 -7.90 31.32 27.90
N GLU A 87 -9.03 31.42 27.20
CA GLU A 87 -9.25 31.47 25.73
C GLU A 87 -8.16 30.92 24.76
N ARG A 88 -7.52 29.78 25.05
CA ARG A 88 -6.63 29.07 24.11
C ARG A 88 -6.84 27.55 24.19
N PRO A 89 -6.81 26.83 23.05
CA PRO A 89 -6.93 25.38 23.04
C PRO A 89 -5.68 24.72 23.64
N VAL A 90 -5.87 23.81 24.61
CA VAL A 90 -4.81 22.98 25.17
C VAL A 90 -4.50 21.84 24.19
N VAL A 91 -3.26 21.80 23.67
CA VAL A 91 -2.76 20.73 22.80
C VAL A 91 -1.68 19.96 23.56
N GLY A 92 -1.90 18.65 23.76
CA GLY A 92 -0.91 17.72 24.31
C GLY A 92 -1.27 17.17 25.70
N LEU A 93 -1.42 15.85 25.78
CA LEU A 93 -1.44 15.10 27.03
C LEU A 93 -0.15 14.27 27.07
N GLU A 94 0.67 14.46 28.10
CA GLU A 94 1.89 13.70 28.33
C GLU A 94 1.73 12.91 29.65
N LEU A 95 1.77 11.58 29.58
CA LEU A 95 1.69 10.71 30.74
C LEU A 95 3.10 10.49 31.30
N SER A 96 3.41 11.07 32.46
CA SER A 96 4.65 10.83 33.18
C SER A 96 4.37 9.97 34.43
N TYR A 97 4.79 8.70 34.41
CA TYR A 97 4.69 7.81 35.57
C TYR A 97 6.02 7.81 36.34
N GLY A 98 6.07 8.59 37.40
CA GLY A 98 7.21 8.64 38.31
C GLY A 98 7.02 7.77 39.54
N LYS A 99 7.30 6.45 39.44
CA LYS A 99 7.99 5.67 40.50
C LYS A 99 8.20 4.19 40.12
N ARG A 100 9.27 3.63 40.69
CA ARG A 100 9.74 2.24 40.50
C ARG A 100 8.91 1.26 41.33
N VAL A 101 8.44 0.17 40.70
CA VAL A 101 7.72 -0.91 41.39
C VAL A 101 8.71 -2.02 41.72
N GLY A 102 8.93 -2.28 43.01
CA GLY A 102 9.91 -3.29 43.48
C GLY A 102 11.37 -2.97 43.10
N GLY A 103 11.71 -1.69 42.94
CA GLY A 103 13.05 -1.24 42.54
C GLY A 103 13.29 -1.18 41.02
N LYS A 104 12.34 -1.64 40.20
CA LYS A 104 12.45 -1.65 38.72
C LYS A 104 11.61 -0.56 38.05
N SER A 105 12.09 -0.04 36.93
CA SER A 105 11.34 0.92 36.10
C SER A 105 10.24 0.23 35.29
N TRP A 106 9.26 1.01 34.80
CA TRP A 106 8.15 0.46 34.00
C TRP A 106 8.64 -0.21 32.71
N ASN A 107 9.66 0.36 32.07
CA ASN A 107 10.28 -0.22 30.88
C ASN A 107 10.96 -1.57 31.19
N GLU A 108 11.61 -1.71 32.35
CA GLU A 108 12.21 -2.98 32.79
C GLU A 108 11.16 -4.07 33.04
N LEU A 109 10.00 -3.70 33.57
CA LEU A 109 8.86 -4.60 33.79
C LEU A 109 8.23 -5.05 32.47
N LEU A 110 8.07 -4.14 31.51
CA LEU A 110 7.55 -4.45 30.17
C LEU A 110 8.48 -5.41 29.40
N ASP A 111 9.80 -5.21 29.51
CA ASP A 111 10.77 -6.10 28.87
C ASP A 111 10.82 -7.49 29.52
N GLU A 112 10.61 -7.60 30.82
CA GLU A 112 10.44 -8.89 31.51
C GLU A 112 9.17 -9.64 31.05
N ILE A 113 8.07 -8.91 30.85
CA ILE A 113 6.81 -9.47 30.35
C ILE A 113 6.95 -9.93 28.89
N ARG A 114 7.68 -9.16 28.05
CA ARG A 114 7.99 -9.52 26.66
C ARG A 114 8.83 -10.80 26.57
N LYS A 115 9.88 -10.93 27.40
CA LYS A 115 10.71 -12.15 27.50
C LYS A 115 9.90 -13.37 27.96
N LYS A 116 8.94 -13.19 28.86
CA LYS A 116 8.04 -14.29 29.30
C LYS A 116 7.01 -14.70 28.24
N LYS A 117 6.61 -13.81 27.33
CA LYS A 117 5.71 -14.13 26.20
C LYS A 117 6.41 -14.90 25.07
N GLN A 118 7.70 -14.68 24.82
CA GLN A 118 8.47 -15.44 23.82
C GLN A 118 8.58 -16.94 24.14
N ASN A 119 8.48 -17.35 25.41
CA ASN A 119 8.58 -18.75 25.84
C ASN A 119 7.25 -19.53 25.86
N LYS A 120 6.11 -18.92 25.49
CA LYS A 120 4.82 -19.64 25.39
C LYS A 120 4.41 -19.80 23.93
N LYS A 121 4.71 -20.96 23.35
CA LYS A 121 4.08 -21.46 22.11
C LYS A 121 2.56 -21.46 22.29
N THR A 122 1.84 -20.64 21.53
CA THR A 122 0.38 -20.68 21.45
C THR A 122 -0.05 -21.36 20.16
N THR A 123 -0.89 -22.39 20.33
CA THR A 123 -1.60 -23.13 19.28
C THR A 123 -2.52 -22.20 18.47
N PRO A 124 -2.73 -22.40 17.15
CA PRO A 124 -3.48 -21.46 16.31
C PRO A 124 -4.98 -21.72 16.35
N ILE A 125 -5.77 -20.65 16.38
CA ILE A 125 -7.22 -20.67 16.09
C ILE A 125 -7.42 -20.34 14.60
N GLY A 126 -8.30 -21.12 13.95
CA GLY A 126 -8.67 -21.20 12.52
C GLY A 126 -8.30 -20.06 11.56
N LYS A 127 -7.53 -20.42 10.52
CA LYS A 127 -7.31 -19.61 9.31
C LYS A 127 -8.46 -19.80 8.31
N LYS A 128 -9.03 -18.70 7.79
CA LYS A 128 -9.62 -18.67 6.45
C LYS A 128 -8.51 -18.40 5.42
N PRO A 129 -8.59 -18.92 4.19
CA PRO A 129 -7.54 -18.77 3.19
C PRO A 129 -7.63 -17.35 2.59
N GLY A 130 -6.88 -16.42 3.18
CA GLY A 130 -6.48 -15.17 2.55
C GLY A 130 -4.97 -15.18 2.37
N THR A 131 -4.50 -14.56 1.30
CA THR A 131 -3.08 -14.36 0.94
C THR A 131 -2.36 -13.54 2.01
N GLY A 132 -2.10 -14.17 3.16
CA GLY A 132 -1.40 -13.55 4.27
C GLY A 132 0.09 -13.58 4.02
N PHE A 133 0.70 -12.40 3.95
CA PHE A 133 2.13 -12.20 4.17
C PHE A 133 2.51 -12.87 5.50
N THR A 134 3.18 -14.02 5.44
CA THR A 134 3.98 -14.52 6.55
C THR A 134 5.30 -13.78 6.50
N PRO A 135 5.75 -13.11 7.58
CA PRO A 135 7.11 -12.60 7.65
C PRO A 135 8.05 -13.78 7.39
N GLY A 136 8.63 -13.82 6.19
CA GLY A 136 9.64 -14.81 5.87
C GLY A 136 10.81 -14.57 6.80
N GLU A 137 11.25 -15.61 7.51
CA GLU A 137 12.59 -15.62 8.10
C GLU A 137 13.57 -15.35 6.96
N ALA A 138 14.09 -14.12 6.90
CA ALA A 138 15.02 -13.70 5.88
C ALA A 138 16.35 -14.45 6.05
N LYS A 139 16.53 -15.52 5.26
CA LYS A 139 17.86 -15.93 4.81
C LYS A 139 18.18 -15.19 3.52
N ASP A 140 18.75 -13.99 3.60
CA ASP A 140 19.85 -13.58 2.71
C ASP A 140 20.43 -12.21 3.10
N LYS A 141 21.69 -11.97 2.72
CA LYS A 141 22.49 -10.76 2.97
C LYS A 141 21.69 -9.46 2.76
N SER A 142 21.85 -8.48 3.66
CA SER A 142 21.28 -7.14 3.52
C SER A 142 21.58 -6.58 2.12
N LEU A 143 20.54 -6.35 1.32
CA LEU A 143 20.70 -5.77 -0.01
C LEU A 143 21.39 -4.40 0.11
N ASP A 144 22.44 -4.16 -0.68
CA ASP A 144 23.08 -2.85 -0.70
C ASP A 144 22.30 -1.89 -1.62
N PHE A 145 21.53 -0.99 -1.01
CA PHE A 145 20.77 0.03 -1.71
C PHE A 145 21.62 1.24 -2.16
N LYS A 146 22.94 1.21 -2.00
CA LYS A 146 23.85 2.23 -2.58
C LYS A 146 24.21 1.94 -4.04
N ASP A 147 23.99 0.70 -4.50
CA ASP A 147 24.23 0.29 -5.89
C ASP A 147 22.93 -0.09 -6.60
N TYR A 148 22.38 0.84 -7.38
CA TYR A 148 21.18 0.61 -8.19
C TYR A 148 21.35 -0.55 -9.18
N LYS A 149 22.58 -0.91 -9.58
CA LYS A 149 22.82 -2.02 -10.52
C LYS A 149 22.44 -3.36 -9.90
N THR A 150 22.59 -3.50 -8.58
CA THR A 150 22.19 -4.70 -7.86
C THR A 150 20.66 -4.84 -7.83
N VAL A 151 19.94 -3.76 -7.53
CA VAL A 151 18.47 -3.74 -7.61
C VAL A 151 17.99 -4.01 -9.04
N LYS A 152 18.57 -3.33 -10.03
CA LYS A 152 18.24 -3.54 -11.45
C LYS A 152 18.41 -4.99 -11.88
N ARG A 153 19.51 -5.63 -11.50
CA ARG A 153 19.79 -7.04 -11.82
C ARG A 153 18.78 -8.00 -11.20
N ILE A 154 18.19 -7.67 -10.05
CA ILE A 154 17.09 -8.46 -9.48
C ILE A 154 15.83 -8.25 -10.32
N LEU A 155 15.47 -7.00 -10.61
CA LEU A 155 14.30 -6.68 -11.44
C LEU A 155 14.37 -7.34 -12.83
N ASP A 156 15.53 -7.30 -13.49
CA ASP A 156 15.75 -7.88 -14.82
C ASP A 156 15.59 -9.42 -14.85
N LYS A 157 15.62 -10.12 -13.70
CA LYS A 157 15.30 -11.57 -13.64
C LYS A 157 13.82 -11.86 -13.80
N TYR A 158 12.97 -10.91 -13.43
CA TYR A 158 11.51 -11.07 -13.39
C TYR A 158 10.83 -10.28 -14.51
N VAL A 159 11.40 -9.13 -14.89
CA VAL A 159 10.78 -8.17 -15.79
C VAL A 159 11.48 -8.21 -17.15
N ILE A 160 10.73 -8.62 -18.18
CA ILE A 160 11.26 -8.86 -19.52
C ILE A 160 10.87 -7.71 -20.44
N GLY A 161 11.81 -7.28 -21.30
CA GLY A 161 11.57 -6.25 -22.33
C GLY A 161 11.56 -4.81 -21.82
N GLN A 162 11.76 -4.58 -20.51
CA GLN A 162 11.60 -3.26 -19.88
C GLN A 162 12.89 -2.67 -19.28
N SER A 163 14.04 -2.84 -19.94
CA SER A 163 15.35 -2.49 -19.37
C SER A 163 15.53 -1.01 -18.99
N SER A 164 14.89 -0.09 -19.72
CA SER A 164 14.91 1.34 -19.36
C SER A 164 14.06 1.63 -18.13
N ALA A 165 12.93 0.92 -17.99
CA ALA A 165 12.05 1.06 -16.84
C ALA A 165 12.71 0.49 -15.58
N THR A 166 13.33 -0.69 -15.67
CA THR A 166 14.02 -1.32 -14.53
C THR A 166 15.22 -0.50 -14.05
N LEU A 167 15.91 0.21 -14.93
CA LEU A 167 16.98 1.14 -14.57
C LEU A 167 16.44 2.30 -13.71
N THR A 168 15.51 3.08 -14.26
CA THR A 168 14.95 4.28 -13.60
C THR A 168 14.28 3.91 -12.27
N LEU A 169 13.60 2.77 -12.25
CA LEU A 169 12.94 2.26 -11.06
C LEU A 169 13.95 1.81 -9.98
N ALA A 170 15.04 1.17 -10.37
CA ALA A 170 16.10 0.80 -9.43
C ALA A 170 16.71 2.03 -8.75
N GLU A 171 16.95 3.11 -9.51
CA GLU A 171 17.41 4.40 -8.97
C GLU A 171 16.38 4.98 -8.00
N ALA A 172 15.10 5.01 -8.38
CA ALA A 172 14.03 5.53 -7.52
C ALA A 172 13.89 4.75 -6.19
N ILE A 173 14.04 3.42 -6.23
CA ILE A 173 14.00 2.56 -5.03
C ILE A 173 15.20 2.83 -4.13
N CYS A 174 16.40 2.90 -4.71
CA CYS A 174 17.62 3.23 -3.98
C CYS A 174 17.48 4.59 -3.28
N ASP A 175 17.03 5.61 -4.02
CA ASP A 175 16.81 6.96 -3.47
C ASP A 175 15.79 6.96 -2.34
N HIS A 176 14.67 6.24 -2.49
CA HIS A 176 13.66 6.10 -1.44
C HIS A 176 14.25 5.48 -0.18
N TYR A 177 15.01 4.39 -0.32
CA TYR A 177 15.60 3.70 0.82
C TYR A 177 16.70 4.51 1.49
N GLN A 178 17.60 5.15 0.72
CA GLN A 178 18.62 6.04 1.28
C GLN A 178 17.98 7.20 2.03
N ARG A 179 16.91 7.78 1.49
CA ARG A 179 16.14 8.83 2.17
C ARG A 179 15.61 8.35 3.52
N MET A 180 15.12 7.12 3.64
CA MET A 180 14.61 6.60 4.92
C MET A 180 15.70 6.47 5.99
N GLN A 181 16.98 6.34 5.60
CA GLN A 181 18.12 6.26 6.52
C GLN A 181 18.67 7.64 6.93
N MET A 182 18.21 8.71 6.29
CA MET A 182 18.64 10.07 6.60
C MET A 182 18.04 10.59 7.91
N SER A 183 18.69 11.61 8.49
CA SER A 183 18.13 12.37 9.61
C SER A 183 16.78 12.99 9.27
N GLU A 184 15.98 13.36 10.28
CA GLU A 184 14.71 14.06 10.01
C GLU A 184 14.92 15.42 9.33
N GLU A 185 15.98 16.13 9.68
CA GLU A 185 16.38 17.40 9.09
C GLU A 185 16.70 17.25 7.60
N ASP A 186 17.54 16.26 7.27
CA ASP A 186 17.90 15.98 5.89
C ASP A 186 16.69 15.49 5.10
N ARG A 187 15.79 14.69 5.69
CA ARG A 187 14.53 14.25 5.03
C ARG A 187 13.57 15.40 4.73
N LYS A 188 13.59 16.49 5.50
CA LYS A 188 12.80 17.69 5.20
C LYS A 188 13.32 18.40 3.94
N ILE A 189 14.62 18.32 3.69
CA ILE A 189 15.27 18.87 2.48
C ILE A 189 15.12 17.90 1.31
N ALA A 190 15.48 16.63 1.52
CA ALA A 190 15.34 15.51 0.60
C ALA A 190 13.87 15.06 0.53
N ARG A 191 13.07 15.82 -0.21
CA ARG A 191 11.63 15.57 -0.37
C ARG A 191 11.36 14.14 -0.86
N LYS A 192 10.27 13.55 -0.36
CA LYS A 192 9.72 12.27 -0.82
C LYS A 192 9.47 12.33 -2.34
N LYS A 193 9.93 11.31 -3.05
CA LYS A 193 9.78 11.16 -4.50
C LYS A 193 8.99 9.89 -4.78
N ASN A 194 7.79 10.03 -5.35
CA ASN A 194 6.98 8.90 -5.76
C ASN A 194 7.19 8.59 -7.24
N ILE A 195 6.67 7.44 -7.68
CA ILE A 195 6.89 6.90 -9.02
C ILE A 195 5.58 6.93 -9.81
N LEU A 196 5.67 7.31 -11.09
CA LEU A 196 4.61 7.17 -12.07
C LEU A 196 5.03 6.20 -13.18
N LEU A 197 4.34 5.08 -13.30
CA LEU A 197 4.48 4.11 -14.37
C LEU A 197 3.51 4.44 -15.51
N VAL A 198 4.06 4.76 -16.68
CA VAL A 198 3.28 5.03 -17.90
C VAL A 198 3.54 3.94 -18.91
N GLY A 199 2.50 3.33 -19.47
CA GLY A 199 2.67 2.38 -20.56
C GLY A 199 1.43 1.54 -20.82
N PRO A 200 1.40 0.78 -21.93
CA PRO A 200 0.18 0.12 -22.40
C PRO A 200 -0.33 -0.94 -21.42
N THR A 201 -1.59 -1.34 -21.60
CA THR A 201 -2.18 -2.47 -20.86
C THR A 201 -1.37 -3.74 -21.09
N GLY A 202 -1.18 -4.51 -20.01
CA GLY A 202 -0.42 -5.77 -20.06
C GLY A 202 1.08 -5.64 -20.32
N SER A 203 1.67 -4.44 -20.16
CA SER A 203 3.14 -4.24 -20.23
C SER A 203 3.90 -4.64 -18.95
N GLY A 204 3.17 -4.95 -17.87
CA GLY A 204 3.73 -5.40 -16.59
C GLY A 204 3.85 -4.34 -15.49
N LYS A 205 3.12 -3.21 -15.56
CA LYS A 205 3.14 -2.14 -14.53
C LYS A 205 2.90 -2.67 -13.10
N THR A 206 1.77 -3.32 -12.87
CA THR A 206 1.42 -3.93 -11.58
C THR A 206 2.42 -5.01 -11.16
N TYR A 207 2.81 -5.87 -12.10
CA TYR A 207 3.79 -6.94 -11.86
C TYR A 207 5.14 -6.37 -11.42
N LEU A 208 5.57 -5.27 -12.03
CA LEU A 208 6.80 -4.56 -11.70
C LEU A 208 6.73 -4.01 -10.27
N ALA A 209 5.66 -3.29 -9.92
CA ALA A 209 5.47 -2.76 -8.56
C ALA A 209 5.46 -3.86 -7.49
N ARG A 210 4.74 -4.96 -7.76
CA ARG A 210 4.69 -6.12 -6.86
C ARG A 210 6.03 -6.84 -6.74
N THR A 211 6.79 -6.96 -7.84
CA THR A 211 8.13 -7.55 -7.81
C THR A 211 9.07 -6.78 -6.89
N ILE A 212 8.96 -5.45 -6.85
CA ILE A 212 9.75 -4.63 -5.91
C ILE A 212 9.39 -5.00 -4.47
N ALA A 213 8.09 -5.01 -4.14
CA ALA A 213 7.63 -5.34 -2.80
C ALA A 213 8.10 -6.73 -2.37
N ASP A 214 7.90 -7.74 -3.21
CA ASP A 214 8.12 -9.15 -2.85
C ASP A 214 9.58 -9.60 -2.95
N LYS A 215 10.32 -9.11 -3.96
CA LYS A 215 11.64 -9.66 -4.34
C LYS A 215 12.80 -8.74 -4.03
N VAL A 216 12.53 -7.44 -3.80
CA VAL A 216 13.57 -6.46 -3.53
C VAL A 216 13.51 -5.98 -2.09
N LEU A 217 12.32 -5.54 -1.62
CA LEU A 217 12.18 -4.86 -0.34
C LEU A 217 11.62 -5.76 0.78
N ASN A 218 10.83 -6.79 0.44
CA ASN A 218 10.09 -7.63 1.38
C ASN A 218 9.24 -6.81 2.37
N VAL A 219 8.40 -5.92 1.82
CA VAL A 219 7.55 -4.98 2.58
C VAL A 219 6.07 -5.18 2.24
N PRO A 220 5.13 -4.75 3.13
CA PRO A 220 3.71 -4.79 2.82
C PRO A 220 3.36 -4.04 1.53
N PHE A 221 2.38 -4.55 0.79
CA PHE A 221 1.94 -4.02 -0.50
C PHE A 221 0.43 -3.88 -0.52
N ALA A 222 -0.08 -2.73 -0.97
CA ALA A 222 -1.50 -2.52 -1.25
C ALA A 222 -1.67 -2.13 -2.72
N GLU A 223 -2.71 -2.65 -3.37
CA GLU A 223 -3.02 -2.38 -4.78
C GLU A 223 -4.46 -1.89 -4.89
N VAL A 224 -4.61 -0.65 -5.33
CA VAL A 224 -5.92 0.00 -5.38
C VAL A 224 -6.16 0.55 -6.79
N SER A 225 -7.27 0.16 -7.42
CA SER A 225 -7.71 0.78 -8.68
C SER A 225 -8.37 2.13 -8.39
N MET A 226 -7.92 3.17 -9.08
CA MET A 226 -8.52 4.50 -8.99
C MET A 226 -9.83 4.61 -9.80
N GLN A 227 -10.08 3.69 -10.73
CA GLN A 227 -11.35 3.65 -11.44
C GLN A 227 -12.52 3.40 -10.48
N ASP A 228 -12.36 2.46 -9.53
CA ASP A 228 -13.39 2.14 -8.53
C ASP A 228 -13.74 3.35 -7.66
N LYS A 229 -12.70 4.12 -7.27
CA LYS A 229 -12.81 5.33 -6.45
C LYS A 229 -13.55 6.46 -7.17
N THR A 230 -13.43 6.55 -8.50
CA THR A 230 -14.19 7.52 -9.31
C THR A 230 -15.65 7.11 -9.54
N ALA A 231 -15.92 5.80 -9.60
CA ALA A 231 -17.23 5.23 -9.95
C ALA A 231 -18.23 5.24 -8.78
N ALA A 232 -17.77 5.00 -7.55
CA ALA A 232 -18.63 4.75 -6.39
C ALA A 232 -19.40 5.96 -5.83
N GLY A 233 -19.32 7.15 -6.44
CA GLY A 233 -19.88 8.35 -5.81
C GLY A 233 -19.03 8.73 -4.61
N TYR A 234 -17.86 9.28 -4.89
CA TYR A 234 -16.84 9.65 -3.91
C TYR A 234 -17.41 10.42 -2.70
N VAL A 235 -17.20 9.85 -1.51
CA VAL A 235 -17.30 10.54 -0.22
C VAL A 235 -15.87 10.56 0.31
N GLY A 236 -15.28 11.74 0.56
CA GLY A 236 -13.85 11.94 0.86
C GLY A 236 -13.25 11.28 2.12
N GLY A 237 -13.80 10.16 2.59
CA GLY A 237 -13.14 9.22 3.50
C GLY A 237 -12.43 8.07 2.77
N ASP A 238 -12.36 8.14 1.44
CA ASP A 238 -12.03 6.99 0.59
C ASP A 238 -10.51 6.81 0.40
N VAL A 239 -9.69 7.87 0.51
CA VAL A 239 -8.22 7.72 0.40
C VAL A 239 -7.62 7.08 1.66
N VAL A 240 -8.21 7.30 2.84
CA VAL A 240 -7.78 6.63 4.08
C VAL A 240 -7.92 5.11 3.97
N SER A 241 -8.92 4.62 3.23
CA SER A 241 -9.11 3.18 3.00
C SER A 241 -7.91 2.51 2.32
N ILE A 242 -7.15 3.25 1.51
CA ILE A 242 -5.92 2.78 0.86
C ILE A 242 -4.85 2.44 1.92
N LEU A 243 -4.73 3.30 2.94
CA LEU A 243 -3.80 3.09 4.05
C LEU A 243 -4.29 1.94 4.95
N GLU A 244 -5.59 1.84 5.18
CA GLU A 244 -6.18 0.73 5.94
C GLU A 244 -5.95 -0.62 5.26
N GLU A 245 -6.02 -0.67 3.93
CA GLU A 245 -5.69 -1.88 3.17
C GLU A 245 -4.21 -2.24 3.34
N LEU A 246 -3.30 -1.27 3.26
CA LEU A 246 -1.88 -1.51 3.50
C LEU A 246 -1.61 -2.03 4.92
N ILE A 247 -2.24 -1.44 5.93
CA ILE A 247 -2.13 -1.88 7.33
C ILE A 247 -2.69 -3.29 7.49
N SER A 248 -3.83 -3.59 6.86
CA SER A 248 -4.41 -4.93 6.85
C SER A 248 -3.46 -5.95 6.21
N ASN A 249 -2.83 -5.60 5.09
CA ASN A 249 -1.84 -6.45 4.41
C ASN A 249 -0.55 -6.60 5.22
N ALA A 250 -0.24 -5.65 6.10
CA ALA A 250 0.82 -5.74 7.12
C ALA A 250 0.40 -6.54 8.37
N GLY A 251 -0.78 -7.17 8.39
CA GLY A 251 -1.28 -7.91 9.56
C GLY A 251 -1.67 -7.02 10.74
N GLY A 252 -1.98 -5.74 10.49
CA GLY A 252 -2.28 -4.75 11.52
C GLY A 252 -1.06 -4.03 12.09
N ASP A 253 0.15 -4.33 11.62
CA ASP A 253 1.37 -3.67 12.06
C ASP A 253 1.58 -2.33 11.32
N ILE A 254 1.29 -1.23 12.00
CA ILE A 254 1.46 0.13 11.47
C ILE A 254 2.93 0.40 11.13
N SER A 255 3.89 -0.01 11.96
CA SER A 255 5.30 0.30 11.72
C SER A 255 5.85 -0.39 10.47
N SER A 256 5.34 -1.59 10.18
CA SER A 256 5.61 -2.29 8.92
C SER A 256 4.90 -1.62 7.74
N ALA A 257 3.65 -1.19 7.90
CA ALA A 257 2.89 -0.49 6.86
C ALA A 257 3.52 0.85 6.47
N GLU A 258 4.09 1.62 7.40
CA GLU A 258 4.79 2.88 7.14
C GLU A 258 6.03 2.73 6.23
N LYS A 259 6.53 1.51 6.06
CA LYS A 259 7.63 1.16 5.14
C LYS A 259 7.14 0.42 3.89
N GLY A 260 5.83 0.29 3.74
CA GLY A 260 5.18 -0.44 2.65
C GLY A 260 5.16 0.32 1.33
N ILE A 261 4.62 -0.36 0.32
CA ILE A 261 4.36 0.20 -1.01
C ILE A 261 2.86 0.25 -1.25
N VAL A 262 2.38 1.39 -1.73
CA VAL A 262 1.02 1.54 -2.26
C VAL A 262 1.09 1.68 -3.77
N TYR A 263 0.47 0.76 -4.50
CA TYR A 263 0.27 0.84 -5.93
C TYR A 263 -1.13 1.38 -6.25
N LEU A 264 -1.18 2.55 -6.91
CA LEU A 264 -2.43 3.16 -7.37
C LEU A 264 -2.57 2.88 -8.87
N ASP A 265 -3.37 1.88 -9.24
CA ASP A 265 -3.60 1.53 -10.64
C ASP A 265 -4.63 2.46 -11.28
N GLU A 266 -4.59 2.55 -12.61
CA GLU A 266 -5.54 3.35 -13.40
C GLU A 266 -5.60 4.83 -12.98
N ILE A 267 -4.45 5.40 -12.57
CA ILE A 267 -4.35 6.81 -12.15
C ILE A 267 -4.75 7.78 -13.28
N ASP A 268 -4.67 7.36 -14.54
CA ASP A 268 -5.13 8.15 -15.69
C ASP A 268 -6.65 8.35 -15.73
N LYS A 269 -7.43 7.61 -14.92
CA LYS A 269 -8.89 7.78 -14.80
C LYS A 269 -9.31 8.96 -13.92
N ILE A 270 -8.43 9.45 -13.05
CA ILE A 270 -8.71 10.63 -12.19
C ILE A 270 -8.30 11.97 -12.84
N ARG A 271 -7.87 11.95 -14.11
CA ARG A 271 -7.56 13.18 -14.86
C ARG A 271 -8.84 14.01 -15.07
N LYS A 272 -8.68 15.32 -15.18
CA LYS A 272 -9.74 16.22 -15.61
C LYS A 272 -10.11 15.94 -17.07
N GLN A 273 -11.38 15.65 -17.35
CA GLN A 273 -11.88 15.56 -18.72
C GLN A 273 -12.37 16.95 -19.16
N GLY A 274 -12.17 17.32 -20.42
CA GLY A 274 -12.27 18.72 -20.87
C GLY A 274 -13.68 19.32 -20.98
N ASN A 275 -14.73 18.67 -20.45
CA ASN A 275 -16.11 18.95 -20.84
C ASN A 275 -17.05 19.37 -19.69
N GLY A 276 -16.58 20.17 -18.72
CA GLY A 276 -17.44 20.91 -17.77
C GLY A 276 -18.54 20.10 -17.06
N ASP A 277 -18.39 18.78 -17.00
CA ASP A 277 -19.43 17.86 -16.55
C ASP A 277 -19.24 17.63 -15.05
N LYS A 278 -20.30 17.32 -14.29
CA LYS A 278 -20.18 17.10 -12.83
C LYS A 278 -19.21 15.97 -12.44
N ARG A 279 -18.80 15.15 -13.42
CA ARG A 279 -17.74 14.13 -13.30
C ARG A 279 -16.33 14.73 -13.18
N ASP A 280 -16.09 15.92 -13.73
CA ASP A 280 -14.78 16.59 -13.71
C ASP A 280 -14.40 17.08 -12.31
N ILE A 281 -15.39 17.42 -11.49
CA ILE A 281 -15.21 17.82 -10.09
C ILE A 281 -14.62 16.66 -9.26
N LYS A 282 -15.01 15.42 -9.57
CA LYS A 282 -14.59 14.23 -8.80
C LYS A 282 -13.12 13.85 -9.00
N GLY A 283 -12.61 13.95 -10.23
CA GLY A 283 -11.20 13.63 -10.52
C GLY A 283 -10.24 14.63 -9.87
N ASP A 284 -10.58 15.92 -9.94
CA ASP A 284 -9.82 17.00 -9.32
C ASP A 284 -9.79 16.88 -7.79
N ASP A 285 -10.90 16.46 -7.17
CA ASP A 285 -11.00 16.22 -5.71
C ASP A 285 -10.17 15.02 -5.26
N ILE A 286 -10.21 13.91 -6.01
CA ILE A 286 -9.39 12.72 -5.71
C ILE A 286 -7.90 13.07 -5.82
N GLN A 287 -7.49 13.82 -6.85
CA GLN A 287 -6.10 14.30 -6.96
C GLN A 287 -5.70 15.13 -5.73
N ASN A 288 -6.57 16.02 -5.24
CA ASN A 288 -6.31 16.84 -4.05
C ASN A 288 -6.20 16.00 -2.78
N GLU A 289 -7.05 14.99 -2.59
CA GLU A 289 -6.99 14.17 -1.39
C GLU A 289 -5.75 13.27 -1.38
N LEU A 290 -5.39 12.70 -2.55
CA LEU A 290 -4.15 11.94 -2.72
C LEU A 290 -2.90 12.76 -2.44
N LEU A 291 -2.88 14.08 -2.73
CA LEU A 291 -1.74 14.95 -2.40
C LEU A 291 -1.34 14.84 -0.93
N THR A 292 -2.33 14.70 -0.03
CA THR A 292 -2.07 14.68 1.41
C THR A 292 -1.29 13.44 1.85
N ILE A 293 -1.58 12.26 1.27
CA ILE A 293 -0.84 11.03 1.58
C ILE A 293 0.46 10.90 0.76
N LEU A 294 0.49 11.49 -0.44
CA LEU A 294 1.71 11.54 -1.27
C LEU A 294 2.77 12.48 -0.68
N ALA A 295 2.36 13.51 0.05
CA ALA A 295 3.24 14.50 0.68
C ALA A 295 3.99 13.95 1.91
N GLY A 296 3.40 13.00 2.64
CA GLY A 296 3.93 12.54 3.92
C GLY A 296 3.26 13.26 5.09
N GLU A 297 1.98 12.95 5.31
CA GLU A 297 1.22 13.40 6.46
C GLU A 297 0.81 12.22 7.35
N VAL A 298 0.56 12.51 8.63
CA VAL A 298 -0.06 11.56 9.57
C VAL A 298 -1.55 11.52 9.30
N LYS A 299 -2.12 10.33 9.09
CA LYS A 299 -3.56 10.12 8.92
C LYS A 299 -4.11 9.21 10.01
N GLU A 300 -5.29 9.55 10.51
CA GLU A 300 -6.03 8.70 11.44
C GLU A 300 -6.75 7.59 10.67
N THR A 301 -6.54 6.33 11.09
CA THR A 301 -7.21 5.14 10.53
C THR A 301 -7.94 4.39 11.63
N LYS A 302 -8.78 3.40 11.28
CA LYS A 302 -9.38 2.52 12.30
C LYS A 302 -8.36 1.70 13.10
N TYR A 303 -7.13 1.55 12.62
CA TYR A 303 -6.05 0.83 13.31
C TYR A 303 -5.20 1.74 14.19
N GLY A 304 -5.32 3.06 14.04
CA GLY A 304 -4.49 4.07 14.70
C GLY A 304 -3.87 5.06 13.69
N PRO A 305 -3.10 6.05 14.17
CA PRO A 305 -2.40 6.99 13.31
C PRO A 305 -1.29 6.30 12.50
N ILE A 306 -1.16 6.66 11.22
CA ILE A 306 -0.09 6.19 10.33
C ILE A 306 0.62 7.37 9.67
N ASP A 307 1.95 7.39 9.72
CA ASP A 307 2.77 8.38 9.00
C ASP A 307 3.09 7.90 7.59
N THR A 308 2.61 8.65 6.60
CA THR A 308 2.81 8.32 5.18
C THR A 308 4.17 8.77 4.63
N SER A 309 5.04 9.40 5.43
CA SER A 309 6.33 9.98 5.00
C SER A 309 7.34 8.98 4.44
N ASN A 310 7.23 7.70 4.82
CA ASN A 310 8.11 6.62 4.36
C ASN A 310 7.39 5.54 3.53
N ILE A 311 6.09 5.72 3.26
CA ILE A 311 5.36 4.85 2.34
C ILE A 311 5.73 5.23 0.91
N LEU A 312 6.18 4.26 0.11
CA LEU A 312 6.44 4.49 -1.32
C LEU A 312 5.13 4.38 -2.11
N PHE A 313 4.78 5.45 -2.84
CA PHE A 313 3.67 5.40 -3.77
C PHE A 313 4.16 5.15 -5.19
N VAL A 314 3.53 4.17 -5.85
CA VAL A 314 3.75 3.85 -7.26
C VAL A 314 2.42 3.99 -7.97
N CYS A 315 2.26 5.02 -8.79
CA CYS A 315 1.05 5.24 -9.57
C CYS A 315 1.22 4.58 -10.95
N GLY A 316 0.23 3.87 -11.44
CA GLY A 316 0.25 3.24 -12.76
C GLY A 316 -0.92 3.68 -13.62
N GLY A 317 -0.70 3.84 -14.92
CA GLY A 317 -1.77 4.14 -15.87
C GLY A 317 -1.45 3.69 -17.29
N ALA A 318 -2.49 3.50 -18.09
CA ALA A 318 -2.34 3.20 -19.52
C ALA A 318 -2.05 4.47 -20.34
N PHE A 319 -2.61 5.60 -19.91
CA PHE A 319 -2.44 6.91 -20.52
C PHE A 319 -2.79 6.91 -22.01
N GLU A 320 -3.97 6.36 -22.33
CA GLU A 320 -4.45 6.28 -23.71
C GLU A 320 -4.49 7.67 -24.38
N GLY A 321 -3.86 7.76 -25.55
CA GLY A 321 -3.80 9.02 -26.31
C GLY A 321 -2.77 10.03 -25.80
N ILE A 322 -1.95 9.72 -24.79
CA ILE A 322 -0.88 10.62 -24.32
C ILE A 322 0.12 10.98 -25.42
N ASP A 323 0.32 10.09 -26.39
CA ASP A 323 1.12 10.32 -27.60
C ASP A 323 0.71 11.59 -28.36
N ASN A 324 -0.57 11.95 -28.35
CA ASN A 324 -1.06 13.16 -29.02
C ASN A 324 -0.57 14.43 -28.32
N TYR A 325 -0.49 14.39 -26.99
CA TYR A 325 0.02 15.48 -26.16
C TYR A 325 1.55 15.58 -26.27
N CYS A 326 2.25 14.45 -26.31
CA CYS A 326 3.70 14.43 -26.60
C CYS A 326 4.02 15.07 -27.96
N LYS A 327 3.25 14.72 -29.01
CA LYS A 327 3.42 15.32 -30.35
C LYS A 327 3.13 16.83 -30.36
N LEU A 328 2.13 17.27 -29.58
CA LEU A 328 1.81 18.69 -29.46
C LEU A 328 2.96 19.44 -28.77
N ASP A 329 3.48 18.90 -27.67
CA ASP A 329 4.62 19.46 -26.94
C ASP A 329 5.89 19.54 -27.79
N GLU A 330 6.19 18.50 -28.58
CA GLU A 330 7.32 18.50 -29.54
C GLU A 330 7.17 19.61 -30.60
N LYS A 331 5.95 19.79 -31.13
CA LYS A 331 5.67 20.85 -32.11
C LYS A 331 5.82 22.24 -31.50
N LEU A 332 5.33 22.44 -30.28
CA LEU A 332 5.37 23.74 -29.59
C LEU A 332 6.78 24.11 -29.10
N SER A 333 7.55 23.12 -28.65
CA SER A 333 8.90 23.34 -28.12
C SER A 333 9.99 23.46 -29.19
N GLY A 334 9.69 23.12 -30.45
CA GLY A 334 10.65 23.12 -31.55
C GLY A 334 11.77 22.09 -31.41
N LYS A 335 11.73 21.22 -30.39
CA LYS A 335 12.75 20.21 -30.13
C LYS A 335 12.37 18.92 -30.86
N ARG A 336 13.18 18.53 -31.85
CA ARG A 336 13.19 17.15 -32.37
C ARG A 336 13.81 16.22 -31.33
N GLN A 337 13.11 15.91 -30.24
CA GLN A 337 13.58 14.88 -29.32
C GLN A 337 13.35 13.52 -29.95
N GLY A 338 14.44 12.77 -30.19
CA GLY A 338 14.41 11.44 -30.81
C GLY A 338 13.68 10.36 -30.00
N ARG A 339 13.13 10.69 -28.82
CA ARG A 339 12.25 9.83 -28.04
C ARG A 339 11.11 10.69 -27.48
N ARG A 340 9.87 10.34 -27.85
CA ARG A 340 8.66 10.79 -27.16
C ARG A 340 8.85 10.53 -25.67
N ARG A 341 8.77 11.57 -24.85
CA ARG A 341 8.91 11.43 -23.40
C ARG A 341 7.74 12.08 -22.71
N VAL A 342 7.19 11.37 -21.74
CA VAL A 342 6.16 11.91 -20.87
C VAL A 342 6.84 12.83 -19.87
N ASN A 343 6.53 14.12 -19.94
CA ASN A 343 7.06 15.15 -19.05
C ASN A 343 5.91 15.85 -18.29
N ALA A 344 6.26 16.77 -17.39
CA ALA A 344 5.28 17.46 -16.55
C ALA A 344 4.31 18.35 -17.35
N ASP A 345 4.76 18.97 -18.45
CA ASP A 345 3.92 19.80 -19.31
C ASP A 345 2.91 18.93 -20.09
N VAL A 346 3.37 17.78 -20.60
CA VAL A 346 2.52 16.77 -21.25
C VAL A 346 1.45 16.24 -20.30
N LEU A 347 1.82 15.87 -19.07
CA LEU A 347 0.87 15.36 -18.07
C LEU A 347 -0.14 16.43 -17.65
N ARG A 348 0.28 17.70 -17.55
CA ARG A 348 -0.63 18.83 -17.30
C ARG A 348 -1.63 18.99 -18.43
N ALA A 349 -1.15 19.01 -19.67
CA ALA A 349 -2.02 19.10 -20.84
C ALA A 349 -2.96 17.89 -20.94
N TYR A 350 -2.52 16.71 -20.50
CA TYR A 350 -3.32 15.49 -20.46
C TYR A 350 -4.46 15.52 -19.41
N GLY A 351 -4.39 16.41 -18.42
CA GLY A 351 -5.46 16.66 -17.44
C GLY A 351 -5.08 16.49 -15.97
N PHE A 352 -3.79 16.41 -15.62
CA PHE A 352 -3.34 16.34 -14.23
C PHE A 352 -2.97 17.70 -13.66
N LYS A 353 -3.19 17.88 -12.35
CA LYS A 353 -2.74 19.08 -11.62
C LYS A 353 -1.22 19.13 -11.52
N GLY A 354 -0.65 20.31 -11.68
CA GLY A 354 0.80 20.53 -11.55
C GLY A 354 1.34 20.11 -10.18
N GLU A 355 0.58 20.37 -9.11
CA GLU A 355 0.92 19.96 -7.74
C GLU A 355 0.97 18.44 -7.59
N PHE A 356 0.02 17.73 -8.22
CA PHE A 356 -0.06 16.27 -8.20
C PHE A 356 1.14 15.65 -8.92
N ILE A 357 1.43 16.11 -10.14
CA ILE A 357 2.62 15.67 -10.90
C ILE A 357 3.91 16.02 -10.15
N GLY A 358 3.95 17.14 -9.43
CA GLY A 358 5.08 17.53 -8.59
C GLY A 358 5.41 16.51 -7.48
N ARG A 359 4.47 15.64 -7.10
CA ARG A 359 4.70 14.52 -6.17
C ARG A 359 5.18 13.23 -6.84
N LEU A 360 5.20 13.18 -8.17
CA LEU A 360 5.56 12.01 -8.99
C LEU A 360 6.76 12.29 -9.91
N PRO A 361 7.94 12.64 -9.37
CA PRO A 361 9.09 13.05 -10.19
C PRO A 361 9.74 11.91 -10.98
N TYR A 362 9.59 10.65 -10.55
CA TYR A 362 10.10 9.50 -11.32
C TYR A 362 9.03 9.02 -12.29
N VAL A 363 9.06 9.55 -13.52
CA VAL A 363 8.23 9.05 -14.63
C VAL A 363 8.97 7.92 -15.33
N VAL A 364 8.38 6.72 -15.28
CA VAL A 364 8.95 5.48 -15.80
C VAL A 364 8.06 4.97 -16.93
N GLU A 365 8.59 4.99 -18.15
CA GLU A 365 7.86 4.56 -19.34
C GLU A 365 8.12 3.07 -19.64
N LEU A 366 7.04 2.29 -19.75
CA LEU A 366 7.06 0.89 -20.17
C LEU A 366 6.68 0.78 -21.64
N ASN A 367 7.41 -0.04 -22.38
CA ASN A 367 7.19 -0.28 -23.80
C ASN A 367 6.10 -1.32 -24.04
N LYS A 368 5.49 -1.27 -25.23
CA LYS A 368 4.68 -2.38 -25.74
C LYS A 368 5.59 -3.61 -25.93
N LEU A 369 5.12 -4.75 -25.44
CA LEU A 369 5.84 -6.02 -25.61
C LEU A 369 5.81 -6.44 -27.08
N ASN A 370 6.95 -6.92 -27.58
CA ASN A 370 7.03 -7.51 -28.92
C ASN A 370 7.03 -9.05 -28.84
N ARG A 371 6.87 -9.72 -29.99
CA ARG A 371 6.87 -11.18 -30.08
C ARG A 371 8.04 -11.86 -29.35
N SER A 372 9.24 -11.30 -29.44
CA SER A 372 10.41 -11.87 -28.76
C SER A 372 10.32 -11.74 -27.24
N ASP A 373 9.70 -10.66 -26.73
CA ASP A 373 9.45 -10.50 -25.30
C ASP A 373 8.44 -11.55 -24.81
N TYR A 374 7.34 -11.78 -25.54
CA TYR A 374 6.36 -12.82 -25.19
C TYR A 374 6.98 -14.22 -25.15
N ALA A 375 7.80 -14.58 -26.14
CA ALA A 375 8.50 -15.87 -26.15
C ALA A 375 9.47 -16.02 -24.96
N ARG A 376 10.12 -14.93 -24.55
CA ARG A 376 10.97 -14.90 -23.35
C ARG A 376 10.14 -15.00 -22.07
N ILE A 377 8.98 -14.34 -22.00
CA ILE A 377 8.06 -14.42 -20.86
C ILE A 377 7.56 -15.86 -20.68
N LEU A 378 7.15 -16.52 -21.76
CA LEU A 378 6.74 -17.93 -21.75
C LEU A 378 7.86 -18.88 -21.28
N ASN A 379 9.11 -18.57 -21.59
CA ASN A 379 10.27 -19.39 -21.20
C ASN A 379 10.88 -19.03 -19.84
N ALA A 380 10.37 -18.01 -19.16
CA ALA A 380 10.92 -17.59 -17.88
C ALA A 380 10.75 -18.70 -16.83
N PRO A 381 11.68 -18.84 -15.87
CA PRO A 381 11.64 -19.91 -14.86
C PRO A 381 10.44 -19.81 -13.89
N ASN A 382 9.79 -18.65 -13.81
CA ASN A 382 8.58 -18.42 -13.02
C ASN A 382 7.40 -18.02 -13.92
N SER A 383 7.38 -18.51 -15.15
CA SER A 383 6.33 -18.23 -16.13
C SER A 383 5.05 -19.03 -15.87
N ALA A 384 3.94 -18.59 -16.46
CA ALA A 384 2.69 -19.35 -16.49
C ALA A 384 2.87 -20.74 -17.12
N LEU A 385 3.71 -20.85 -18.15
CA LEU A 385 4.03 -22.13 -18.79
C LEU A 385 4.72 -23.09 -17.81
N GLU A 386 5.64 -22.60 -16.98
CA GLU A 386 6.28 -23.42 -15.94
C GLU A 386 5.27 -23.86 -14.87
N GLY A 387 4.29 -23.00 -14.55
CA GLY A 387 3.15 -23.36 -13.70
C GLY A 387 2.32 -24.51 -14.28
N GLU A 388 1.99 -24.44 -15.57
CA GLU A 388 1.27 -25.51 -16.27
C GLU A 388 2.06 -26.82 -16.31
N LYS A 389 3.38 -26.78 -16.50
CA LYS A 389 4.21 -27.99 -16.45
C LYS A 389 4.12 -28.68 -15.09
N LYS A 390 4.27 -27.93 -13.99
CA LYS A 390 4.13 -28.46 -12.63
C LYS A 390 2.73 -29.03 -12.36
N LEU A 391 1.71 -28.40 -12.93
CA LEU A 391 0.35 -28.90 -12.81
C LEU A 391 0.21 -30.23 -13.54
N PHE A 392 0.70 -30.36 -14.77
CA PHE A 392 0.74 -31.64 -15.49
C PHE A 392 1.53 -32.73 -14.73
N GLU A 393 2.65 -32.38 -14.09
CA GLU A 393 3.43 -33.32 -13.26
C GLU A 393 2.58 -33.89 -12.12
N SER A 394 1.69 -33.10 -11.52
CA SER A 394 0.77 -33.57 -10.48
C SER A 394 -0.26 -34.61 -11.00
N TYR A 395 -0.56 -34.61 -12.30
CA TYR A 395 -1.35 -35.65 -12.98
C TYR A 395 -0.49 -36.85 -13.44
N GLY A 396 0.80 -36.87 -13.10
CA GLY A 396 1.75 -37.88 -13.57
C GLY A 396 2.05 -37.77 -15.07
N LEU A 397 1.96 -36.57 -15.63
CA LEU A 397 2.26 -36.26 -17.03
C LEU A 397 3.42 -35.27 -17.13
N LYS A 398 4.30 -35.47 -18.10
CA LYS A 398 5.34 -34.49 -18.44
C LYS A 398 4.85 -33.60 -19.57
N LEU A 399 4.79 -32.29 -19.37
CA LEU A 399 4.45 -31.32 -20.41
C LEU A 399 5.72 -30.74 -21.06
N VAL A 400 5.82 -30.84 -22.38
CA VAL A 400 6.92 -30.28 -23.16
C VAL A 400 6.35 -29.41 -24.28
N PHE A 401 6.67 -28.12 -24.26
CA PHE A 401 6.43 -27.22 -25.39
C PHE A 401 7.69 -27.14 -26.25
N GLU A 402 7.52 -27.39 -27.55
CA GLU A 402 8.59 -27.17 -28.52
C GLU A 402 8.72 -25.68 -28.86
N LYS A 403 9.87 -25.31 -29.43
CA LYS A 403 10.19 -23.92 -29.72
C LYS A 403 9.14 -23.28 -30.65
N ASP A 404 8.70 -24.01 -31.67
CA ASP A 404 7.68 -23.57 -32.62
C ASP A 404 6.31 -23.34 -31.97
N ALA A 405 5.94 -24.14 -30.97
CA ALA A 405 4.72 -23.97 -30.18
C ALA A 405 4.78 -22.70 -29.33
N ILE A 406 5.93 -22.43 -28.69
CA ILE A 406 6.14 -21.21 -27.91
C ILE A 406 6.12 -19.99 -28.81
N ASP A 407 6.81 -20.07 -29.95
CA ASP A 407 6.83 -19.01 -30.95
C ASP A 407 5.42 -18.72 -31.48
N ARG A 408 4.58 -19.76 -31.64
CA ARG A 408 3.18 -19.60 -32.04
C ARG A 408 2.33 -18.92 -30.97
N LEU A 409 2.45 -19.32 -29.71
CA LEU A 409 1.76 -18.65 -28.59
C LEU A 409 2.18 -17.18 -28.47
N ALA A 410 3.46 -16.89 -28.69
CA ALA A 410 4.00 -15.54 -28.66
C ALA A 410 3.50 -14.65 -29.82
N GLU A 411 3.30 -15.21 -31.02
CA GLU A 411 2.64 -14.51 -32.14
C GLU A 411 1.20 -14.13 -31.75
N LEU A 412 0.43 -15.11 -31.30
CA LEU A 412 -0.97 -14.91 -30.91
C LEU A 412 -1.13 -13.89 -29.78
N ALA A 413 -0.24 -13.93 -28.78
CA ALA A 413 -0.25 -12.97 -27.67
C ALA A 413 0.14 -11.54 -28.10
N ALA A 414 0.94 -11.39 -29.15
CA ALA A 414 1.34 -10.09 -29.69
C ALA A 414 0.25 -9.45 -30.57
N GLU A 415 -0.61 -10.28 -31.16
CA GLU A 415 -1.82 -9.86 -31.91
C GLU A 415 -2.96 -9.43 -30.97
N ASP A 416 -2.94 -9.91 -29.71
CA ASP A 416 -3.94 -9.61 -28.69
C ASP A 416 -3.79 -8.20 -28.10
N THR A 417 -4.92 -7.54 -27.80
CA THR A 417 -4.95 -6.18 -27.24
C THR A 417 -4.69 -6.12 -25.73
N THR A 418 -4.74 -7.25 -25.03
CA THR A 418 -4.65 -7.34 -23.56
C THR A 418 -3.21 -7.47 -23.04
N GLY A 419 -2.23 -7.57 -23.94
CA GLY A 419 -0.80 -7.63 -23.60
C GLY A 419 -0.40 -9.00 -23.03
N ALA A 420 0.54 -9.03 -22.05
CA ALA A 420 0.99 -10.27 -21.41
C ALA A 420 -0.13 -11.07 -20.71
N ARG A 421 -1.28 -10.43 -20.41
CA ARG A 421 -2.45 -11.10 -19.81
C ARG A 421 -3.03 -12.19 -20.72
N ALA A 422 -2.88 -12.05 -22.05
CA ALA A 422 -3.35 -13.04 -23.01
C ALA A 422 -2.68 -14.41 -22.85
N ILE A 423 -1.45 -14.45 -22.30
CA ILE A 423 -0.64 -15.68 -22.19
C ILE A 423 -1.37 -16.76 -21.40
N GLU A 424 -1.96 -16.42 -20.25
CA GLU A 424 -2.63 -17.41 -19.40
C GLU A 424 -3.84 -18.03 -20.11
N GLY A 425 -4.66 -17.20 -20.76
CA GLY A 425 -5.81 -17.68 -21.54
C GLY A 425 -5.39 -18.56 -22.71
N LEU A 426 -4.39 -18.13 -23.50
CA LEU A 426 -3.87 -18.91 -24.62
C LEU A 426 -3.28 -20.25 -24.17
N LEU A 427 -2.56 -20.28 -23.06
CA LEU A 427 -2.03 -21.53 -22.48
C LEU A 427 -3.17 -22.44 -22.04
N ALA A 428 -4.13 -21.92 -21.27
CA ALA A 428 -5.27 -22.68 -20.77
C ALA A 428 -6.08 -23.30 -21.93
N ASP A 429 -6.40 -22.51 -22.96
CA ASP A 429 -7.12 -22.98 -24.14
C ASP A 429 -6.32 -24.04 -24.92
N SER A 430 -5.00 -23.83 -25.09
CA SER A 430 -4.14 -24.78 -25.80
C SER A 430 -3.97 -26.13 -25.09
N LEU A 431 -4.23 -26.18 -23.77
CA LEU A 431 -4.06 -27.36 -22.93
C LEU A 431 -5.38 -27.99 -22.46
N LYS A 432 -6.51 -27.38 -22.83
CA LYS A 432 -7.84 -27.78 -22.37
C LYS A 432 -8.16 -29.22 -22.79
N GLY A 433 -8.58 -30.03 -21.82
CA GLY A 433 -8.92 -31.45 -22.05
C GLY A 433 -7.71 -32.38 -22.25
N LEU A 434 -6.47 -31.89 -22.16
CA LEU A 434 -5.27 -32.70 -22.42
C LEU A 434 -4.66 -33.35 -21.17
N ARG A 435 -5.21 -33.09 -19.97
CA ARG A 435 -4.70 -33.58 -18.67
C ARG A 435 -5.14 -35.02 -18.38
N THR A 436 -4.98 -35.92 -19.34
CA THR A 436 -5.28 -37.35 -19.16
C THR A 436 -4.24 -38.22 -19.86
N LYS A 437 -3.94 -39.38 -19.27
CA LYS A 437 -2.94 -40.33 -19.79
C LYS A 437 -3.37 -41.00 -21.10
N ASP A 438 -4.68 -41.09 -21.32
CA ASP A 438 -5.26 -41.77 -22.49
C ASP A 438 -5.38 -40.85 -23.71
N HIS A 439 -4.95 -39.59 -23.60
CA HIS A 439 -5.07 -38.65 -24.72
C HIS A 439 -4.11 -39.04 -25.87
N PRO A 440 -4.56 -39.02 -27.15
CA PRO A 440 -3.72 -39.43 -28.29
C PRO A 440 -2.40 -38.66 -28.46
N TYR A 441 -2.30 -37.47 -27.86
CA TYR A 441 -1.09 -36.64 -27.91
C TYR A 441 -0.06 -36.99 -26.84
N VAL A 442 -0.42 -37.85 -25.88
CA VAL A 442 0.43 -38.35 -24.81
C VAL A 442 1.13 -39.62 -25.27
N SER A 443 2.45 -39.64 -25.20
CA SER A 443 3.26 -40.83 -25.46
C SER A 443 4.25 -41.02 -24.32
N ASN A 444 4.30 -42.23 -23.75
CA ASN A 444 5.15 -42.55 -22.59
C ASN A 444 4.99 -41.53 -21.44
N GLY A 445 3.74 -41.14 -21.13
CA GLY A 445 3.44 -40.16 -20.09
C GLY A 445 3.87 -38.72 -20.42
N THR A 446 4.31 -38.43 -21.64
CA THR A 446 4.74 -37.09 -22.06
C THR A 446 3.74 -36.49 -23.06
N LEU A 447 3.16 -35.34 -22.72
CA LEU A 447 2.42 -34.50 -23.64
C LEU A 447 3.39 -33.51 -24.30
N ARG A 448 3.49 -33.59 -25.63
CA ARG A 448 4.34 -32.72 -26.43
C ARG A 448 3.50 -31.73 -27.22
N MET A 449 3.71 -30.44 -27.04
CA MET A 449 3.01 -29.38 -27.76
C MET A 449 3.90 -28.85 -28.88
N THR A 450 3.43 -28.96 -30.12
CA THR A 450 4.02 -28.38 -31.34
C THR A 450 3.13 -27.24 -31.83
N ARG A 451 3.59 -26.43 -32.78
CA ARG A 451 2.76 -25.38 -33.40
C ARG A 451 1.42 -25.93 -33.89
N LYS A 452 1.46 -27.04 -34.64
CA LYS A 452 0.26 -27.69 -35.18
C LYS A 452 -0.74 -28.07 -34.08
N ARG A 453 -0.27 -28.61 -32.96
CA ARG A 453 -1.14 -29.00 -31.84
C ARG A 453 -1.73 -27.79 -31.12
N VAL A 454 -0.97 -26.70 -30.99
CA VAL A 454 -1.49 -25.43 -30.46
C VAL A 454 -2.61 -24.92 -31.36
N ASP A 455 -2.39 -24.85 -32.67
CA ASP A 455 -3.41 -24.39 -33.63
C ASP A 455 -4.67 -25.28 -33.61
N GLU A 456 -4.51 -26.61 -33.60
CA GLU A 456 -5.61 -27.57 -33.52
C GLU A 456 -6.44 -27.44 -32.23
N GLN A 457 -5.80 -27.15 -31.10
CA GLN A 457 -6.50 -26.99 -29.82
C GLN A 457 -7.23 -25.65 -29.77
N LEU A 458 -6.58 -24.57 -30.20
CA LEU A 458 -7.21 -23.26 -30.21
C LEU A 458 -8.40 -23.21 -31.17
N ALA A 459 -8.34 -23.85 -32.34
CA ALA A 459 -9.46 -23.93 -33.28
C ALA A 459 -10.69 -24.70 -32.78
N LYS A 460 -10.58 -25.47 -31.68
CA LYS A 460 -11.72 -26.15 -31.06
C LYS A 460 -12.47 -25.27 -30.07
N TYR A 461 -11.82 -24.23 -29.56
CA TYR A 461 -12.30 -23.42 -28.44
C TYR A 461 -12.40 -21.92 -28.76
N ARG A 462 -11.86 -21.49 -29.90
CA ARG A 462 -12.05 -20.18 -30.54
C ARG A 462 -12.68 -20.40 -31.91
#